data_AF-A0A812QIW0-F1
#
_entry.id   AF-A0A812QIW0-F1
#
_cell.length_a   1.000
_cell.length_b   1.000
_cell.length_c   1.000
_cell.angle_alpha   90.00
_cell.angle_beta   90.00
_cell.angle_gamma   90.00
#
_symmetry.space_group_name_H-M   'P 1'
#
loop_
_entity.id
_entity.type
_entity.pdbx_description
1 polymer ?
#
loop_
_entity_poly.entity_id
_entity_poly.type
_entity_poly.pdbx_seq_one_letter_code
_entity_poly.pdbx_strand_id
1 'polypeptide(L)'
;MGTCWMQAIASLGSAHVVACGAVATQGRATTCHLLAVSGSTLTNQSAVRVSEQADFLSATSLASPERVVICFSDWQTVSAECRSLQASGDELVEAGNVTVDSGVTRYLSLSPVSSDRALLCLERQGPLGEQCMDRRLQCEYWAAAGECTINPKFMDSLCPHSCGVCTTVGLSQGRCHVLGVSETSIEAGPEVVVNDGITWNFAMARVESDTAIVCFSDSTRRDAARCRTVWGLREWLPLQARACTENASASCVP
;
A
#
# COMPACT_ATOMS: atom_id res chain seq x y z
N MET A 1 11.61 14.40 -20.00
CA MET A 1 11.26 12.98 -19.81
C MET A 1 11.82 12.54 -18.47
N GLY A 2 11.00 11.98 -17.59
CA GLY A 2 11.41 11.49 -16.28
C GLY A 2 11.19 9.99 -16.18
N THR A 3 11.91 9.31 -15.30
CA THR A 3 11.72 7.87 -15.05
C THR A 3 10.43 7.67 -14.24
N CYS A 4 9.48 6.93 -14.80
CA CYS A 4 8.34 6.40 -14.04
C CYS A 4 8.87 5.31 -13.12
N TRP A 5 8.84 5.56 -11.81
CA TRP A 5 9.40 4.67 -10.80
C TRP A 5 8.42 3.55 -10.46
N MET A 6 7.15 3.91 -10.32
CA MET A 6 6.08 3.01 -9.94
C MET A 6 4.79 3.43 -10.63
N GLN A 7 3.95 2.44 -10.88
CA GLN A 7 2.71 2.60 -11.60
C GLN A 7 1.62 1.73 -10.99
N ALA A 8 0.40 2.24 -11.01
CA ALA A 8 -0.79 1.50 -10.63
C ALA A 8 -1.89 1.81 -11.64
N ILE A 9 -2.68 0.79 -11.99
CA ILE A 9 -3.76 0.92 -12.97
C ILE A 9 -5.01 0.25 -12.43
N ALA A 10 -6.16 0.88 -12.67
CA ALA A 10 -7.47 0.32 -12.34
C ALA A 10 -8.51 0.77 -13.37
N SER A 11 -9.51 -0.07 -13.64
CA SER A 11 -10.65 0.31 -14.46
C SER A 11 -11.55 1.29 -13.70
N LEU A 12 -12.18 2.20 -14.42
CA LEU A 12 -13.27 3.03 -13.91
C LEU A 12 -14.47 2.84 -14.84
N GLY A 13 -15.37 1.97 -14.42
CA GLY A 13 -16.48 1.51 -15.24
C GLY A 13 -15.99 0.71 -16.46
N SER A 14 -16.80 0.73 -17.52
CA SER A 14 -16.50 0.00 -18.76
C SER A 14 -15.76 0.82 -19.81
N ALA A 15 -15.67 2.14 -19.63
CA ALA A 15 -15.20 3.08 -20.66
C ALA A 15 -13.91 3.81 -20.29
N HIS A 16 -13.45 3.71 -19.04
CA HIS A 16 -12.27 4.44 -18.58
C HIS A 16 -11.29 3.54 -17.84
N VAL A 17 -10.02 3.95 -17.88
CA VAL A 17 -8.94 3.42 -17.06
C VAL A 17 -8.29 4.60 -16.34
N VAL A 18 -7.99 4.43 -15.06
CA VAL A 18 -7.16 5.36 -14.32
C VAL A 18 -5.76 4.77 -14.25
N ALA A 19 -4.78 5.51 -14.78
CA ALA A 19 -3.38 5.15 -14.74
C ALA A 19 -2.59 6.16 -13.91
N CYS A 20 -2.03 5.70 -12.80
CA CYS A 20 -1.26 6.52 -11.88
C CYS A 20 0.22 6.17 -11.98
N GLY A 21 1.08 7.20 -11.96
CA GLY A 21 2.52 7.02 -12.03
C GLY A 21 3.27 7.98 -11.13
N ALA A 22 4.29 7.47 -10.43
CA ALA A 22 5.23 8.26 -9.64
C ALA A 22 6.48 8.59 -10.46
N VAL A 23 6.77 9.88 -10.65
CA VAL A 23 7.89 10.31 -11.51
C VAL A 23 9.11 10.69 -10.67
N ALA A 24 10.21 9.92 -10.80
CA ALA A 24 11.40 10.07 -9.98
C ALA A 24 12.03 11.47 -10.09
N THR A 25 12.05 12.07 -11.28
CA THR A 25 12.63 13.40 -11.52
C THR A 25 11.80 14.55 -10.96
N GLN A 26 10.61 14.28 -10.43
CA GLN A 26 9.74 15.26 -9.79
C GLN A 26 9.58 14.98 -8.28
N GLY A 27 10.55 14.32 -7.65
CA GLY A 27 10.44 13.96 -6.23
C GLY A 27 9.44 12.84 -5.96
N ARG A 28 9.04 12.06 -6.98
CA ARG A 28 8.04 10.97 -6.91
C ARG A 28 6.60 11.40 -6.61
N ALA A 29 6.32 12.69 -6.78
CA ALA A 29 5.19 13.19 -7.55
C ALA A 29 4.34 12.10 -8.22
N THR A 30 3.16 11.82 -7.66
CA THR A 30 2.22 10.87 -8.25
C THR A 30 1.05 11.58 -8.88
N THR A 31 0.90 11.37 -10.18
CA THR A 31 -0.22 11.88 -10.97
C THR A 31 -1.02 10.70 -11.50
N CYS A 32 -2.34 10.77 -11.35
CA CYS A 32 -3.30 9.84 -11.92
C CYS A 32 -3.96 10.45 -13.15
N HIS A 33 -4.00 9.71 -14.25
CA HIS A 33 -4.61 10.11 -15.51
C HIS A 33 -5.88 9.32 -15.75
N LEU A 34 -6.95 10.02 -16.16
CA LEU A 34 -8.15 9.39 -16.71
C LEU A 34 -7.96 9.17 -18.21
N LEU A 35 -8.03 7.92 -18.61
CA LEU A 35 -7.89 7.49 -19.99
C LEU A 35 -9.22 6.94 -20.48
N ALA A 36 -9.81 7.56 -21.50
CA ALA A 36 -10.95 7.00 -22.21
C ALA A 36 -10.51 5.86 -23.11
N VAL A 37 -11.26 4.75 -23.06
CA VAL A 37 -11.05 3.56 -23.88
C VAL A 37 -12.07 3.58 -25.02
N SER A 38 -11.58 3.62 -26.26
CA SER A 38 -12.43 3.52 -27.46
C SER A 38 -11.82 2.53 -28.44
N GLY A 39 -12.38 1.32 -28.48
CA GLY A 39 -11.81 0.21 -29.23
C GLY A 39 -10.41 -0.15 -28.72
N SER A 40 -9.40 0.03 -29.56
CA SER A 40 -7.98 -0.18 -29.21
C SER A 40 -7.23 1.10 -28.84
N THR A 41 -7.93 2.24 -28.73
CA THR A 41 -7.32 3.55 -28.51
C THR A 41 -7.53 4.00 -27.07
N LEU A 42 -6.46 4.52 -26.46
CA LEU A 42 -6.48 5.21 -25.17
C LEU A 42 -6.27 6.71 -25.40
N THR A 43 -7.21 7.52 -24.92
CA THR A 43 -7.13 8.99 -25.00
C THR A 43 -7.04 9.57 -23.60
N ASN A 44 -5.99 10.35 -23.34
CA ASN A 44 -5.84 11.05 -22.06
C ASN A 44 -6.83 12.21 -21.99
N GLN A 45 -7.74 12.17 -21.01
CA GLN A 45 -8.79 13.17 -20.84
C GLN A 45 -8.39 14.23 -19.81
N SER A 46 -7.95 13.78 -18.64
CA SER A 46 -7.63 14.64 -17.50
C SER A 46 -6.65 13.97 -16.56
N ALA A 47 -6.13 14.74 -15.60
CA ALA A 47 -5.18 14.24 -14.62
C ALA A 47 -5.38 14.93 -13.28
N VAL A 48 -5.14 14.18 -12.19
CA VAL A 48 -5.15 14.70 -10.82
C VAL A 48 -3.83 14.31 -10.14
N ARG A 49 -3.25 15.28 -9.42
CA ARG A 49 -2.05 15.08 -8.60
C ARG A 49 -2.51 14.58 -7.23
N VAL A 50 -2.05 13.40 -6.82
CA VAL A 50 -2.51 12.74 -5.57
C VAL A 50 -1.49 12.74 -4.44
N SER A 51 -0.20 12.91 -4.76
CA SER A 51 0.87 13.09 -3.78
C SER A 51 2.09 13.76 -4.41
N GLU A 52 2.89 14.42 -3.58
CA GLU A 52 4.17 15.01 -3.95
C GLU A 52 5.36 14.07 -3.72
N GLN A 53 5.22 13.03 -2.89
CA GLN A 53 6.30 12.11 -2.56
C GLN A 53 5.81 10.70 -2.19
N ALA A 54 5.16 10.05 -3.14
CA ALA A 54 4.64 8.70 -2.97
C ALA A 54 5.63 7.62 -3.44
N ASP A 55 5.57 6.46 -2.79
CA ASP A 55 6.21 5.20 -3.18
C ASP A 55 5.23 4.05 -2.88
N PHE A 56 5.52 2.85 -3.37
CA PHE A 56 4.67 1.66 -3.29
C PHE A 56 3.20 1.93 -3.64
N LEU A 57 2.94 2.15 -4.93
CA LEU A 57 1.60 2.47 -5.42
C LEU A 57 0.82 1.19 -5.72
N SER A 58 -0.44 1.13 -5.27
CA SER A 58 -1.40 0.11 -5.67
C SER A 58 -2.75 0.77 -5.95
N ALA A 59 -3.52 0.23 -6.88
CA ALA A 59 -4.84 0.75 -7.23
C ALA A 59 -5.83 -0.39 -7.47
N THR A 60 -7.10 -0.14 -7.15
CA THR A 60 -8.19 -1.08 -7.41
C THR A 60 -9.48 -0.36 -7.75
N SER A 61 -10.39 -1.06 -8.42
CA SER A 61 -11.69 -0.54 -8.83
C SER A 61 -12.80 -1.03 -7.91
N LEU A 62 -13.73 -0.13 -7.60
CA LEU A 62 -14.95 -0.40 -6.86
C LEU A 62 -16.16 -0.04 -7.73
N ALA A 63 -17.24 -0.80 -7.61
CA ALA A 63 -18.38 -0.75 -8.53
C ALA A 63 -19.57 0.05 -8.00
N SER A 64 -19.68 0.25 -6.68
CA SER A 64 -20.77 1.00 -6.06
C SER A 64 -20.28 1.71 -4.80
N PRO A 65 -20.00 3.02 -4.84
CA PRO A 65 -19.98 3.83 -6.06
C PRO A 65 -18.86 3.41 -7.02
N GLU A 66 -18.99 3.79 -8.29
CA GLU A 66 -17.95 3.58 -9.28
C GLU A 66 -16.74 4.46 -8.97
N ARG A 67 -15.68 3.85 -8.42
CA ARG A 67 -14.49 4.55 -7.91
C ARG A 67 -13.23 3.80 -8.28
N VAL A 68 -12.13 4.53 -8.38
CA VAL A 68 -10.79 3.97 -8.28
C VAL A 68 -10.20 4.37 -6.94
N VAL A 69 -9.81 3.38 -6.14
CA VAL A 69 -9.04 3.61 -4.91
C VAL A 69 -7.58 3.41 -5.23
N ILE A 70 -6.77 4.43 -4.97
CA ILE A 70 -5.32 4.34 -5.01
C ILE A 70 -4.77 4.49 -3.59
N CYS A 71 -3.83 3.64 -3.21
CA CYS A 71 -3.08 3.77 -1.97
C CYS A 71 -1.58 3.77 -2.24
N PHE A 72 -0.85 4.50 -1.41
CA PHE A 72 0.59 4.68 -1.53
C PHE A 72 1.23 4.93 -0.17
N SER A 73 2.53 4.66 -0.07
CA SER A 73 3.37 5.14 1.02
C SER A 73 3.77 6.58 0.75
N ASP A 74 3.37 7.51 1.61
CA ASP A 74 3.82 8.89 1.55
C ASP A 74 5.05 9.08 2.44
N TRP A 75 6.19 9.42 1.82
CA TRP A 75 7.45 9.61 2.55
C TRP A 75 7.59 10.99 3.18
N GLN A 76 6.75 11.96 2.79
CA GLN A 76 6.75 13.27 3.40
C GLN A 76 6.06 13.22 4.77
N THR A 77 4.92 12.55 4.85
CA THR A 77 4.15 12.38 6.10
C THR A 77 4.49 11.09 6.85
N VAL A 78 5.24 10.18 6.22
CA VAL A 78 5.59 8.86 6.77
C VAL A 78 4.33 8.10 7.15
N SER A 79 3.50 7.84 6.15
CA SER A 79 2.19 7.20 6.34
C SER A 79 1.78 6.40 5.11
N ALA A 80 0.80 5.50 5.30
CA ALA A 80 0.04 4.93 4.18
C ALA A 80 -1.19 5.80 3.93
N GLU A 81 -1.31 6.31 2.73
CA GLU A 81 -2.37 7.22 2.31
C GLU A 81 -3.20 6.56 1.21
N CYS A 82 -4.51 6.78 1.24
CA CYS A 82 -5.42 6.36 0.19
C CYS A 82 -6.23 7.54 -0.34
N ARG A 83 -6.54 7.50 -1.63
CA ARG A 83 -7.42 8.44 -2.33
C ARG A 83 -8.50 7.67 -3.07
N SER A 84 -9.74 8.12 -2.94
CA SER A 84 -10.87 7.68 -3.77
C SER A 84 -11.03 8.66 -4.92
N LEU A 85 -10.94 8.16 -6.14
CA LEU A 85 -11.04 8.93 -7.37
C LEU A 85 -12.31 8.55 -8.12
N GLN A 86 -12.96 9.53 -8.74
CA GLN A 86 -14.12 9.32 -9.61
C GLN A 86 -13.98 10.14 -10.89
N ALA A 87 -14.73 9.75 -11.92
CA ALA A 87 -14.96 10.60 -13.07
C ALA A 87 -16.15 11.53 -12.80
N SER A 88 -16.02 12.77 -13.25
CA SER A 88 -17.08 13.76 -13.36
C SER A 88 -17.11 14.25 -14.80
N GLY A 89 -17.75 13.48 -15.68
CA GLY A 89 -17.56 13.63 -17.13
C GLY A 89 -16.15 13.21 -17.53
N ASP A 90 -15.44 14.08 -18.25
CA ASP A 90 -14.06 13.85 -18.71
C ASP A 90 -13.00 14.25 -17.66
N GLU A 91 -13.43 14.74 -16.49
CA GLU A 91 -12.53 15.13 -15.39
C GLU A 91 -12.40 14.05 -14.33
N LEU A 92 -11.16 13.72 -13.97
CA LEU A 92 -10.82 12.92 -12.80
C LEU A 92 -10.76 13.81 -11.57
N VAL A 93 -11.59 13.51 -10.57
CA VAL A 93 -11.65 14.26 -9.33
C VAL A 93 -11.38 13.36 -8.13
N GLU A 94 -10.68 13.91 -7.13
CA GLU A 94 -10.56 13.28 -5.83
C GLU A 94 -11.88 13.46 -5.06
N ALA A 95 -12.48 12.35 -4.65
CA ALA A 95 -13.73 12.32 -3.91
C ALA A 95 -13.56 12.09 -2.41
N GLY A 96 -12.36 11.69 -1.98
CA GLY A 96 -12.05 11.50 -0.58
C GLY A 96 -10.64 10.98 -0.38
N ASN A 97 -10.13 11.18 0.84
CA ASN A 97 -8.83 10.70 1.26
C ASN A 97 -8.87 10.15 2.68
N VAL A 98 -7.92 9.27 2.99
CA VAL A 98 -7.72 8.75 4.34
C VAL A 98 -6.27 8.34 4.56
N THR A 99 -5.72 8.70 5.72
CA THR A 99 -4.49 8.13 6.25
C THR A 99 -4.83 6.79 6.91
N VAL A 100 -4.30 5.68 6.38
CA VAL A 100 -4.61 4.32 6.84
C VAL A 100 -3.71 3.87 7.98
N ASP A 101 -2.41 4.18 7.88
CA ASP A 101 -1.41 3.83 8.88
C ASP A 101 -0.41 4.98 9.03
N SER A 102 0.06 5.22 10.24
CA SER A 102 1.15 6.14 10.53
C SER A 102 2.44 5.36 10.80
N GLY A 103 3.46 5.58 9.97
CA GLY A 103 4.70 4.84 10.01
C GLY A 103 5.28 4.58 8.64
N VAL A 104 6.47 3.99 8.61
CA VAL A 104 7.09 3.58 7.35
C VAL A 104 6.38 2.33 6.85
N THR A 105 5.60 2.49 5.78
CA THR A 105 4.88 1.41 5.13
C THR A 105 5.51 1.08 3.79
N ARG A 106 5.50 -0.21 3.41
CA ARG A 106 6.06 -0.70 2.14
C ARG A 106 5.21 -1.83 1.56
N TYR A 107 5.49 -2.18 0.31
CA TYR A 107 4.90 -3.34 -0.37
C TYR A 107 3.37 -3.37 -0.34
N LEU A 108 2.74 -2.22 -0.57
CA LEU A 108 1.29 -2.10 -0.56
C LEU A 108 0.66 -2.93 -1.68
N SER A 109 -0.47 -3.56 -1.39
CA SER A 109 -1.30 -4.25 -2.35
C SER A 109 -2.77 -4.00 -2.02
N LEU A 110 -3.56 -3.68 -3.03
CA LEU A 110 -5.00 -3.48 -2.94
C LEU A 110 -5.74 -4.55 -3.72
N SER A 111 -6.89 -4.99 -3.19
CA SER A 111 -7.82 -5.81 -3.94
C SER A 111 -9.26 -5.51 -3.52
N PRO A 112 -10.23 -5.57 -4.45
CA PRO A 112 -11.62 -5.34 -4.11
C PRO A 112 -12.14 -6.56 -3.34
N VAL A 113 -12.89 -6.31 -2.26
CA VAL A 113 -13.54 -7.36 -1.48
C VAL A 113 -15.07 -7.23 -1.47
N SER A 114 -15.61 -6.11 -1.93
CA SER A 114 -17.02 -5.95 -2.32
C SER A 114 -17.13 -4.85 -3.39
N SER A 115 -18.36 -4.48 -3.75
CA SER A 115 -18.61 -3.36 -4.66
C SER A 115 -18.20 -2.01 -4.05
N ASP A 116 -18.14 -1.91 -2.72
CA ASP A 116 -17.95 -0.68 -1.95
C ASP A 116 -16.81 -0.79 -0.92
N ARG A 117 -16.04 -1.89 -0.94
CA ARG A 117 -14.93 -2.17 -0.03
C ARG A 117 -13.71 -2.72 -0.75
N ALA A 118 -12.54 -2.30 -0.30
CA ALA A 118 -11.25 -2.86 -0.69
C ALA A 118 -10.50 -3.39 0.55
N LEU A 119 -9.64 -4.37 0.34
CA LEU A 119 -8.65 -4.80 1.32
C LEU A 119 -7.30 -4.20 0.91
N LEU A 120 -6.71 -3.40 1.79
CA LEU A 120 -5.34 -2.93 1.69
C LEU A 120 -4.48 -3.79 2.58
N CYS A 121 -3.42 -4.38 2.05
CA CYS A 121 -2.37 -4.99 2.86
C CYS A 121 -1.03 -4.31 2.58
N LEU A 122 -0.21 -4.19 3.62
CA LEU A 122 1.07 -3.51 3.61
C LEU A 122 2.02 -4.12 4.63
N GLU A 123 3.31 -3.87 4.46
CA GLU A 123 4.29 -4.06 5.51
C GLU A 123 4.44 -2.75 6.27
N ARG A 124 4.28 -2.80 7.60
CA ARG A 124 4.62 -1.70 8.47
C ARG A 124 5.94 -2.04 9.15
N GLN A 125 6.94 -1.21 8.92
CA GLN A 125 8.18 -1.34 9.67
C GLN A 125 7.87 -1.03 11.13
N GLY A 126 8.28 -1.92 12.04
CA GLY A 126 8.12 -1.63 13.46
C GLY A 126 8.88 -0.36 13.82
N PRO A 127 8.55 0.27 14.96
CA PRO A 127 9.26 1.46 15.40
C PRO A 127 10.74 1.10 15.50
N LEU A 128 11.51 1.64 14.57
CA LEU A 128 12.95 1.63 14.65
C LEU A 128 13.18 2.48 15.89
N GLY A 129 13.58 1.91 17.03
CA GLY A 129 13.64 2.69 18.27
C GLY A 129 14.36 3.99 17.95
N GLU A 130 13.67 5.14 18.07
CA GLU A 130 13.61 6.38 17.22
C GLU A 130 14.81 6.80 16.33
N GLN A 131 15.95 6.15 16.48
CA GLN A 131 17.24 6.43 15.90
C GLN A 131 17.75 5.29 15.00
N CYS A 132 17.00 4.18 14.83
CA CYS A 132 17.53 2.98 14.17
C CYS A 132 17.03 2.72 12.73
N MET A 133 16.91 3.76 11.90
CA MET A 133 16.39 3.58 10.54
C MET A 133 17.21 4.24 9.46
N ASP A 134 17.33 3.53 8.34
CA ASP A 134 17.85 4.09 7.10
C ASP A 134 16.83 5.09 6.55
N ARG A 135 17.27 6.34 6.41
CA ARG A 135 16.52 7.50 5.93
C ARG A 135 16.66 7.69 4.42
N ARG A 136 17.38 6.79 3.76
CA ARG A 136 17.63 6.79 2.31
C ARG A 136 17.54 5.37 1.79
N LEU A 137 16.92 5.18 0.63
CA LEU A 137 16.81 3.87 -0.02
C LEU A 137 18.16 3.36 -0.54
N GLN A 138 19.13 4.26 -0.74
CA GLN A 138 20.48 3.94 -1.19
C GLN A 138 21.38 3.40 -0.07
N CYS A 139 20.91 3.34 1.18
CA CYS A 139 21.72 2.94 2.31
C CYS A 139 22.33 1.55 2.16
N GLU A 140 21.58 0.59 1.61
CA GLU A 140 22.10 -0.77 1.34
C GLU A 140 23.23 -0.74 0.30
N TYR A 141 23.04 0.01 -0.79
CA TYR A 141 24.05 0.17 -1.84
C TYR A 141 25.32 0.85 -1.31
N TRP A 142 25.17 1.96 -0.58
CA TRP A 142 26.29 2.69 0.01
C TRP A 142 27.03 1.85 1.07
N ALA A 143 26.31 1.12 1.90
CA ALA A 143 26.91 0.20 2.85
C ALA A 143 27.71 -0.90 2.15
N ALA A 144 27.15 -1.51 1.10
CA ALA A 144 27.84 -2.50 0.27
C ALA A 144 29.07 -1.92 -0.46
N ALA A 145 29.03 -0.63 -0.83
CA ALA A 145 30.16 0.12 -1.38
C ALA A 145 31.21 0.50 -0.33
N GLY A 146 31.01 0.16 0.94
CA GLY A 146 31.95 0.42 2.03
C GLY A 146 31.82 1.80 2.68
N GLU A 147 30.77 2.57 2.37
CA GLU A 147 30.57 3.93 2.91
C GLU A 147 30.43 3.95 4.42
N CYS A 148 30.01 2.85 5.05
CA CYS A 148 30.01 2.72 6.51
C CYS A 148 31.40 2.91 7.13
N THR A 149 32.45 2.57 6.38
CA THR A 149 33.85 2.73 6.80
C THR A 149 34.46 3.98 6.20
N ILE A 150 34.14 4.31 4.94
CA ILE A 150 34.71 5.44 4.21
C ILE A 150 34.13 6.77 4.71
N ASN A 151 32.83 6.82 4.99
CA ASN A 151 32.11 8.02 5.41
C ASN A 151 31.13 7.74 6.57
N PRO A 152 31.64 7.29 7.73
CA PRO A 152 30.84 6.80 8.84
C PRO A 152 29.86 7.87 9.35
N LYS A 153 30.27 9.13 9.51
CA LYS A 153 29.37 10.18 10.03
C LYS A 153 28.16 10.43 9.13
N PHE A 154 28.36 10.42 7.81
CA PHE A 154 27.27 10.55 6.85
C PHE A 154 26.33 9.36 6.96
N MET A 155 26.91 8.16 6.97
CA MET A 155 26.15 6.92 7.03
C MET A 155 25.47 6.69 8.38
N ASP A 156 26.04 7.06 9.52
CA ASP A 156 25.40 6.95 10.83
C ASP A 156 24.15 7.84 10.91
N SER A 157 24.19 9.01 10.26
CA SER A 157 23.08 9.96 10.28
C SER A 157 21.93 9.62 9.33
N LEU A 158 22.23 8.91 8.24
CA LEU A 158 21.29 8.63 7.15
C LEU A 158 20.98 7.14 6.99
N CYS A 159 21.90 6.28 7.39
CA CYS A 159 21.93 4.83 7.15
C CYS A 159 22.38 4.02 8.39
N PRO A 160 21.92 4.35 9.62
CA PRO A 160 22.39 3.69 10.85
C PRO A 160 22.07 2.19 10.88
N HIS A 161 21.03 1.75 10.17
CA HIS A 161 20.65 0.34 10.13
C HIS A 161 21.54 -0.43 9.14
N SER A 162 21.69 0.06 7.90
CA SER A 162 22.56 -0.58 6.90
C SER A 162 24.03 -0.68 7.36
N CYS A 163 24.50 0.27 8.17
CA CYS A 163 25.85 0.24 8.74
C CYS A 163 25.96 -0.49 10.08
N GLY A 164 24.88 -1.10 10.57
CA GLY A 164 24.89 -1.85 11.82
C GLY A 164 25.16 -1.01 13.06
N VAL A 165 25.01 0.32 12.98
CA VAL A 165 25.14 1.27 14.10
C VAL A 165 24.07 1.01 15.14
N CYS A 166 22.95 0.44 14.72
CA CYS A 166 21.85 0.03 15.55
C CYS A 166 21.26 -1.28 15.03
N THR A 167 20.60 -2.04 15.91
CA THR A 167 20.07 -3.38 15.59
C THR A 167 18.65 -3.61 16.09
N THR A 168 18.07 -2.68 16.84
CA THR A 168 16.69 -2.76 17.33
C THR A 168 15.73 -2.08 16.35
N VAL A 169 15.33 -2.86 15.35
CA VAL A 169 14.12 -2.61 14.57
C VAL A 169 12.98 -3.20 15.38
N GLY A 170 11.96 -2.41 15.75
CA GLY A 170 10.70 -2.98 16.21
C GLY A 170 10.22 -3.99 15.15
N LEU A 171 9.55 -5.07 15.56
CA LEU A 171 9.18 -6.12 14.61
C LEU A 171 8.35 -5.53 13.46
N SER A 172 8.86 -5.66 12.23
CA SER A 172 8.09 -5.43 11.00
C SER A 172 6.92 -6.38 10.96
N GLN A 173 5.76 -5.90 10.53
CA GLN A 173 4.56 -6.71 10.49
C GLN A 173 3.80 -6.53 9.18
N GLY A 174 3.29 -7.63 8.66
CA GLY A 174 2.30 -7.62 7.60
C GLY A 174 0.93 -7.28 8.19
N ARG A 175 0.34 -6.18 7.73
CA ARG A 175 -0.90 -5.62 8.25
C ARG A 175 -1.88 -5.40 7.12
N CYS A 176 -3.16 -5.51 7.42
CA CYS A 176 -4.23 -5.27 6.47
C CYS A 176 -5.32 -4.39 7.08
N HIS A 177 -5.98 -3.60 6.24
CA HIS A 177 -7.11 -2.74 6.59
C HIS A 177 -8.23 -2.94 5.57
N VAL A 178 -9.46 -3.02 6.05
CA VAL A 178 -10.64 -2.95 5.19
C VAL A 178 -10.98 -1.49 4.97
N LEU A 179 -11.00 -1.06 3.71
CA LEU A 179 -11.35 0.30 3.33
C LEU A 179 -12.82 0.38 2.94
N GLY A 180 -13.56 1.24 3.61
CA GLY A 180 -14.93 1.63 3.30
C GLY A 180 -14.96 2.77 2.29
N VAL A 181 -15.69 2.62 1.18
CA VAL A 181 -15.92 3.73 0.24
C VAL A 181 -17.41 4.01 0.13
N SER A 182 -17.77 5.28 0.35
CA SER A 182 -19.11 5.82 0.18
C SER A 182 -19.11 6.86 -0.94
N GLU A 183 -20.25 7.48 -1.20
CA GLU A 183 -20.34 8.57 -2.19
C GLU A 183 -19.50 9.80 -1.82
N THR A 184 -19.24 10.01 -0.54
CA THR A 184 -18.63 11.24 -0.02
C THR A 184 -17.36 11.01 0.79
N SER A 185 -17.01 9.77 1.10
CA SER A 185 -15.88 9.46 1.98
C SER A 185 -15.19 8.16 1.64
N ILE A 186 -13.94 8.06 2.08
CA ILE A 186 -13.20 6.82 2.23
C ILE A 186 -12.78 6.70 3.69
N GLU A 187 -12.92 5.51 4.27
CA GLU A 187 -12.65 5.25 5.68
C GLU A 187 -11.78 4.00 5.83
N ALA A 188 -10.80 4.07 6.73
CA ALA A 188 -9.95 2.94 7.06
C ALA A 188 -10.49 2.20 8.29
N GLY A 189 -10.67 0.89 8.17
CA GLY A 189 -10.97 0.03 9.31
C GLY A 189 -9.79 -0.14 10.25
N PRO A 190 -10.03 -0.71 11.46
CA PRO A 190 -8.99 -1.26 12.30
C PRO A 190 -8.03 -2.14 11.50
N GLU A 191 -6.82 -2.12 12.00
CA GLU A 191 -5.75 -2.96 11.55
C GLU A 191 -6.01 -4.43 11.88
N VAL A 192 -5.59 -5.29 10.95
CA VAL A 192 -5.47 -6.73 11.14
C VAL A 192 -4.02 -7.15 10.89
N VAL A 193 -3.36 -7.71 11.90
CA VAL A 193 -2.01 -8.26 11.73
C VAL A 193 -2.10 -9.67 11.12
N VAL A 194 -1.61 -9.83 9.89
CA VAL A 194 -1.58 -11.12 9.19
C VAL A 194 -0.25 -11.84 9.35
N ASN A 195 0.82 -11.11 9.66
CA ASN A 195 2.14 -11.67 9.91
C ASN A 195 2.94 -10.84 10.93
N ASP A 196 3.57 -11.53 11.87
CA ASP A 196 4.50 -10.94 12.84
C ASP A 196 5.94 -11.01 12.32
N GLY A 197 6.16 -10.44 11.13
CA GLY A 197 7.44 -10.47 10.43
C GLY A 197 7.45 -9.62 9.17
N ILE A 198 8.65 -9.44 8.62
CA ILE A 198 8.87 -8.77 7.32
C ILE A 198 8.07 -9.51 6.25
N THR A 199 7.19 -8.77 5.60
CA THR A 199 6.19 -9.31 4.69
C THR A 199 6.21 -8.55 3.37
N TRP A 200 6.10 -9.26 2.26
CA TRP A 200 6.05 -8.65 0.92
C TRP A 200 5.29 -9.56 -0.06
N ASN A 201 5.09 -9.10 -1.29
CA ASN A 201 4.32 -9.81 -2.33
C ASN A 201 2.92 -10.24 -1.87
N PHE A 202 2.14 -9.30 -1.31
CA PHE A 202 0.77 -9.57 -0.93
C PHE A 202 -0.11 -9.85 -2.16
N ALA A 203 -0.80 -10.98 -2.11
CA ALA A 203 -1.85 -11.36 -3.05
C ALA A 203 -3.13 -11.63 -2.26
N MET A 204 -4.26 -11.11 -2.73
CA MET A 204 -5.53 -11.19 -2.02
C MET A 204 -6.64 -11.63 -2.96
N ALA A 205 -7.55 -12.44 -2.45
CA ALA A 205 -8.75 -12.82 -3.16
C ALA A 205 -9.93 -12.96 -2.20
N ARG A 206 -11.07 -12.38 -2.56
CA ARG A 206 -12.34 -12.63 -1.89
C ARG A 206 -12.76 -14.08 -2.17
N VAL A 207 -13.15 -14.81 -1.12
CA VAL A 207 -13.67 -16.18 -1.23
C VAL A 207 -15.19 -16.19 -1.06
N GLU A 208 -15.71 -15.47 -0.07
CA GLU A 208 -17.15 -15.40 0.25
C GLU A 208 -17.58 -13.97 0.58
N SER A 209 -18.82 -13.76 1.02
CA SER A 209 -19.36 -12.43 1.33
C SER A 209 -18.61 -11.66 2.42
N ASP A 210 -17.88 -12.34 3.30
CA ASP A 210 -17.23 -11.76 4.47
C ASP A 210 -15.80 -12.27 4.68
N THR A 211 -15.26 -12.96 3.67
CA THR A 211 -14.01 -13.73 3.76
C THR A 211 -13.08 -13.42 2.60
N ALA A 212 -11.83 -13.09 2.88
CA ALA A 212 -10.75 -13.08 1.89
C ALA A 212 -9.58 -13.95 2.36
N ILE A 213 -8.83 -14.46 1.40
CA ILE A 213 -7.51 -15.05 1.63
C ILE A 213 -6.46 -13.99 1.30
N VAL A 214 -5.49 -13.84 2.19
CA VAL A 214 -4.31 -13.01 2.02
C VAL A 214 -3.10 -13.91 2.03
N CYS A 215 -2.38 -13.98 0.93
CA CYS A 215 -1.11 -14.69 0.81
C CYS A 215 0.04 -13.70 0.69
N PHE A 216 1.19 -14.05 1.26
CA PHE A 216 2.37 -13.20 1.32
C PHE A 216 3.66 -14.01 1.48
N SER A 217 4.79 -13.36 1.21
CA SER A 217 6.13 -13.90 1.47
C SER A 217 6.61 -13.47 2.86
N ASP A 218 7.04 -14.42 3.70
CA ASP A 218 7.51 -14.19 5.07
C ASP A 218 9.04 -14.32 5.16
N SER A 219 9.74 -13.20 5.08
CA SER A 219 11.22 -13.18 5.06
C SER A 219 11.84 -13.65 6.38
N THR A 220 11.11 -13.54 7.49
CA THR A 220 11.57 -14.07 8.78
C THR A 220 11.64 -15.59 8.79
N ARG A 221 10.99 -16.24 7.81
CA ARG A 221 10.92 -17.69 7.65
C ARG A 221 11.40 -18.14 6.28
N ARG A 222 12.54 -17.60 5.83
CA ARG A 222 13.20 -17.94 4.55
C ARG A 222 12.30 -17.71 3.34
N ASP A 223 11.56 -16.60 3.34
CA ASP A 223 10.62 -16.21 2.29
C ASP A 223 9.56 -17.28 1.99
N ALA A 224 9.14 -18.03 3.02
CA ALA A 224 8.06 -18.99 2.88
C ALA A 224 6.77 -18.26 2.48
N ALA A 225 6.11 -18.75 1.43
CA ALA A 225 4.76 -18.32 1.08
C ALA A 225 3.78 -18.79 2.17
N ARG A 226 2.98 -17.87 2.69
CA ARG A 226 2.00 -18.14 3.75
C ARG A 226 0.69 -17.48 3.39
N CYS A 227 -0.42 -18.13 3.73
CA CYS A 227 -1.75 -17.58 3.57
C CYS A 227 -2.46 -17.49 4.91
N ARG A 228 -3.31 -16.48 5.03
CA ARG A 228 -4.18 -16.24 6.17
C ARG A 228 -5.56 -15.91 5.65
N THR A 229 -6.58 -16.36 6.36
CA THR A 229 -7.94 -15.88 6.14
C THR A 229 -8.13 -14.59 6.91
N VAL A 230 -8.64 -13.56 6.24
CA VAL A 230 -9.11 -12.33 6.86
C VAL A 230 -10.63 -12.32 6.80
N TRP A 231 -11.27 -12.21 7.96
CA TRP A 231 -12.72 -12.29 8.16
C TRP A 231 -13.28 -11.02 8.78
N GLY A 232 -14.43 -10.55 8.31
CA GLY A 232 -15.18 -9.39 8.83
C GLY A 232 -16.61 -9.72 9.31
N LEU A 233 -16.81 -10.95 9.78
CA LEU A 233 -17.95 -11.59 10.47
C LEU A 233 -19.40 -11.48 9.94
N ARG A 234 -19.70 -10.72 8.86
CA ARG A 234 -20.75 -11.02 7.86
C ARG A 234 -20.95 -9.95 6.78
N GLU A 235 -20.28 -8.79 6.84
CA GLU A 235 -20.54 -7.66 5.91
C GLU A 235 -19.30 -6.78 5.60
N TRP A 236 -18.07 -7.29 5.78
CA TRP A 236 -16.84 -6.48 5.65
C TRP A 236 -16.92 -5.13 6.37
N LEU A 237 -17.55 -5.12 7.56
CA LEU A 237 -17.61 -3.93 8.39
C LEU A 237 -16.17 -3.61 8.84
N PRO A 238 -15.67 -2.39 8.59
CA PRO A 238 -14.29 -2.05 8.87
C PRO A 238 -13.89 -2.45 10.30
N LEU A 239 -14.75 -2.17 11.29
CA LEU A 239 -14.53 -2.41 12.73
C LEU A 239 -14.37 -3.88 13.18
N GLN A 240 -14.60 -4.87 12.31
CA GLN A 240 -14.72 -6.28 12.73
C GLN A 240 -13.71 -7.23 12.07
N ALA A 241 -12.77 -6.71 11.29
CA ALA A 241 -11.80 -7.55 10.57
C ALA A 241 -10.84 -8.29 11.54
N ARG A 242 -10.51 -9.55 11.25
CA ARG A 242 -9.56 -10.39 12.02
C ARG A 242 -8.81 -11.37 11.13
N ALA A 243 -7.61 -11.80 11.52
CA ALA A 243 -6.83 -12.81 10.81
C ALA A 243 -6.79 -14.15 11.55
N CYS A 244 -6.99 -15.26 10.83
CA CYS A 244 -7.00 -16.60 11.42
C CYS A 244 -5.94 -17.52 10.78
N THR A 245 -5.43 -18.48 11.55
CA THR A 245 -4.61 -19.60 11.04
C THR A 245 -5.49 -20.67 10.39
N GLU A 246 -4.99 -21.36 9.36
CA GLU A 246 -5.68 -22.48 8.70
C GLU A 246 -5.78 -23.78 9.54
N ASN A 247 -5.17 -23.87 10.73
CA ASN A 247 -5.23 -25.10 11.53
C ASN A 247 -6.59 -25.27 12.24
N ALA A 248 -7.06 -26.52 12.31
CA ALA A 248 -8.40 -26.99 12.71
C ALA A 248 -8.93 -26.59 14.11
N SER A 249 -8.21 -25.75 14.84
CA SER A 249 -8.69 -24.98 15.98
C SER A 249 -8.50 -23.51 15.62
N ALA A 250 -9.55 -22.86 15.11
CA ALA A 250 -9.51 -21.46 14.65
C ALA A 250 -9.18 -20.49 15.79
N SER A 251 -7.89 -20.32 16.09
CA SER A 251 -7.40 -19.23 16.92
C SER A 251 -7.16 -18.03 16.00
N CYS A 252 -8.07 -17.07 16.04
CA CYS A 252 -7.90 -15.80 15.34
C CYS A 252 -7.13 -14.82 16.23
N VAL A 253 -6.20 -14.08 15.63
CA VAL A 253 -5.54 -12.97 16.30
C VAL A 253 -6.43 -11.74 16.09
N PRO A 254 -6.81 -11.03 17.18
CA PRO A 254 -7.56 -9.79 17.08
C PRO A 254 -6.75 -8.70 16.37
#